data_AF-A0A924FHF6-F1
#
_entry.id   AF-A0A924FHF6-F1
#
_cell.length_a   1.000
_cell.length_b   1.000
_cell.length_c   1.000
_cell.angle_alpha   90.00
_cell.angle_beta   90.00
_cell.angle_gamma   90.00
#
_symmetry.space_group_name_H-M   'P 1'
#
loop_
_entity.id
_entity.type
_entity.pdbx_description
1 polymer ?
#
loop_
_entity_poly.entity_id
_entity_poly.type
_entity_poly.pdbx_seq_one_letter_code
_entity_poly.pdbx_strand_id
1 'polypeptide(L)'
;MNMVNQLERDFVSTLENVEIIFGTHGSFRRWMPQNSKWKQQVSAPLFDAQMLSCYKKDKNLLQLNKDKILKDFKDLFEEDREFIDSIEFSTANSSRLLYRANKLNEIISKNL
;
A
#
# COMPACT_ATOMS: atom_id res chain seq x y z
N MET A 1 6.36 -14.20 -25.25
CA MET A 1 5.32 -13.40 -24.56
C MET A 1 5.59 -11.93 -24.87
N ASN A 2 4.58 -11.13 -25.23
CA ASN A 2 4.79 -9.72 -25.58
C ASN A 2 4.79 -8.83 -24.32
N MET A 3 5.21 -7.58 -24.47
CA MET A 3 5.33 -6.63 -23.35
C MET A 3 4.00 -6.37 -22.65
N VAL A 4 2.90 -6.28 -23.40
CA VAL A 4 1.56 -6.04 -22.85
C VAL A 4 1.14 -7.17 -21.91
N ASN A 5 1.33 -8.43 -22.31
CA ASN A 5 1.01 -9.59 -21.49
C ASN A 5 1.86 -9.64 -20.21
N GLN A 6 3.12 -9.17 -20.26
CA GLN A 6 3.95 -9.10 -19.06
C GLN A 6 3.43 -8.03 -18.10
N LEU A 7 3.09 -6.84 -18.61
CA LEU A 7 2.55 -5.75 -17.81
C LEU A 7 1.21 -6.13 -17.16
N GLU A 8 0.36 -6.86 -17.87
CA GLU A 8 -0.89 -7.40 -17.33
C GLU A 8 -0.63 -8.35 -16.17
N ARG A 9 0.29 -9.30 -16.31
CA ARG A 9 0.63 -10.23 -15.21
C ARG A 9 1.25 -9.53 -14.01
N ASP A 10 2.16 -8.62 -14.28
CA ASP A 10 2.79 -7.77 -13.26
C ASP A 10 1.73 -6.97 -12.49
N PHE A 11 0.75 -6.39 -13.18
CA PHE A 11 -0.35 -5.65 -12.58
C PHE A 11 -1.24 -6.55 -11.71
N VAL A 12 -1.69 -7.70 -12.26
CA VAL A 12 -2.56 -8.64 -11.54
C VAL A 12 -1.86 -9.23 -10.31
N SER A 13 -0.61 -9.68 -10.45
CA SER A 13 0.17 -10.19 -9.32
C SER A 13 0.39 -9.14 -8.23
N THR A 14 0.56 -7.87 -8.63
CA THR A 14 0.69 -6.77 -7.67
C THR A 14 -0.62 -6.54 -6.91
N LEU A 15 -1.78 -6.61 -7.59
CA LEU A 15 -3.10 -6.54 -6.93
C LEU A 15 -3.26 -7.65 -5.89
N GLU A 16 -2.88 -8.88 -6.25
CA GLU A 16 -2.92 -10.01 -5.31
C GLU A 16 -2.04 -9.77 -4.08
N ASN A 17 -0.82 -9.25 -4.28
CA ASN A 17 0.09 -8.91 -3.18
C ASN A 17 -0.50 -7.84 -2.25
N VAL A 18 -1.17 -6.83 -2.80
CA VAL A 18 -1.89 -5.82 -2.02
C VAL A 18 -3.00 -6.49 -1.22
N GLU A 19 -3.83 -7.33 -1.84
CA GLU A 19 -4.94 -8.00 -1.15
C GLU A 19 -4.47 -8.94 -0.04
N ILE A 20 -3.33 -9.61 -0.20
CA ILE A 20 -2.73 -10.45 0.86
C ILE A 20 -2.46 -9.66 2.14
N ILE A 21 -1.92 -8.44 2.00
CA ILE A 21 -1.52 -7.62 3.13
C ILE A 21 -2.74 -6.93 3.75
N PHE A 22 -3.55 -6.26 2.92
CA PHE A 22 -4.58 -5.34 3.41
C PHE A 22 -5.99 -5.95 3.44
N GLY A 23 -6.20 -7.07 2.76
CA GLY A 23 -7.50 -7.69 2.56
C GLY A 23 -8.46 -6.82 1.75
N THR A 24 -9.59 -7.41 1.35
CA THR A 24 -10.60 -6.75 0.51
C THR A 24 -11.12 -5.42 1.09
N HIS A 25 -11.12 -5.28 2.43
CA HIS A 25 -11.57 -4.07 3.11
C HIS A 25 -10.48 -3.01 3.31
N GLY A 26 -9.19 -3.37 3.27
CA GLY A 26 -8.08 -2.45 3.48
C GLY A 26 -7.36 -2.05 2.19
N SER A 27 -7.45 -2.85 1.14
CA SER A 27 -6.86 -2.52 -0.16
C SER A 27 -7.37 -1.16 -0.65
N PHE A 28 -6.39 -0.28 -0.90
CA PHE A 28 -6.54 1.07 -1.42
C PHE A 28 -7.38 2.01 -0.57
N ARG A 29 -7.50 1.74 0.73
CA ARG A 29 -8.38 2.48 1.64
C ARG A 29 -7.62 3.05 2.82
N ARG A 30 -8.11 4.20 3.28
CA ARG A 30 -7.55 4.90 4.45
C ARG A 30 -7.98 4.18 5.73
N TRP A 31 -7.04 3.91 6.62
CA TRP A 31 -7.33 3.47 7.99
C TRP A 31 -7.83 4.67 8.81
N MET A 32 -8.91 4.47 9.55
CA MET A 32 -9.50 5.44 10.46
C MET A 32 -9.29 4.91 11.89
N PRO A 33 -8.22 5.35 12.59
CA PRO A 33 -7.87 4.80 13.90
C PRO A 33 -8.95 5.09 14.95
N GLN A 34 -9.66 6.22 14.84
CA GLN A 34 -10.65 6.65 15.83
C GLN A 34 -11.83 5.67 16.00
N ASN A 35 -12.14 4.88 14.98
CA ASN A 35 -13.23 3.91 15.00
C ASN A 35 -12.80 2.51 14.56
N SER A 36 -11.49 2.29 14.42
CA SER A 36 -10.86 1.04 13.99
C SER A 36 -11.47 0.47 12.69
N LYS A 37 -11.71 1.32 11.69
CA LYS A 37 -12.30 0.90 10.40
C LYS A 37 -11.54 1.46 9.21
N TRP A 38 -11.70 0.80 8.08
CA TRP A 38 -11.29 1.33 6.78
C TRP A 38 -12.36 2.27 6.24
N LYS A 39 -11.93 3.37 5.61
CA LYS A 39 -12.84 4.24 4.86
C LYS A 39 -13.46 3.49 3.69
N GLN A 40 -14.75 3.70 3.44
CA GLN A 40 -15.47 3.05 2.35
C GLN A 40 -15.07 3.53 0.95
N GLN A 41 -14.44 4.68 0.84
CA GLN A 41 -13.97 5.21 -0.43
C GLN A 41 -12.53 4.75 -0.69
N VAL A 42 -12.26 4.33 -1.93
CA VAL A 42 -10.90 4.10 -2.42
C VAL A 42 -10.15 5.43 -2.49
N SER A 43 -8.89 5.41 -2.08
CA SER A 43 -7.98 6.56 -2.13
C SER A 43 -6.95 6.34 -3.22
N ALA A 44 -6.96 7.18 -4.25
CA ALA A 44 -5.97 7.12 -5.33
C ALA A 44 -4.52 7.28 -4.83
N PRO A 45 -4.20 8.19 -3.88
CA PRO A 45 -2.87 8.23 -3.26
C PRO A 45 -2.42 6.94 -2.59
N LEU A 46 -3.35 6.19 -1.98
CA LEU A 46 -3.06 4.89 -1.38
C LEU A 46 -3.01 3.77 -2.41
N PHE A 47 -3.76 3.88 -3.51
CA PHE A 47 -3.61 3.00 -4.65
C PHE A 47 -2.18 3.04 -5.20
N ASP A 48 -1.68 4.23 -5.51
CA ASP A 48 -0.31 4.37 -6.04
C ASP A 48 0.73 3.82 -5.06
N ALA A 49 0.63 4.19 -3.78
CA ALA A 49 1.57 3.73 -2.76
C ALA A 49 1.56 2.20 -2.64
N GLN A 50 0.40 1.57 -2.51
CA GLN A 50 0.29 0.12 -2.36
C GLN A 50 0.76 -0.62 -3.61
N MET A 51 0.38 -0.16 -4.81
CA MET A 51 0.80 -0.78 -6.06
C MET A 51 2.32 -0.69 -6.27
N LEU A 52 2.91 0.50 -6.05
CA LEU A 52 4.35 0.69 -6.22
C LEU A 52 5.15 -0.12 -5.20
N SER A 53 4.72 -0.16 -3.94
CA SER A 53 5.45 -0.86 -2.88
C SER A 53 5.29 -2.37 -2.91
N CYS A 54 4.17 -2.89 -3.46
CA CYS A 54 3.92 -4.35 -3.57
C CYS A 54 4.43 -4.95 -4.88
N TYR A 55 4.85 -4.12 -5.85
CA TYR A 55 5.35 -4.58 -7.13
C TYR A 55 6.57 -5.50 -6.98
N LYS A 56 6.52 -6.67 -7.65
CA LYS A 56 7.60 -7.69 -7.65
C LYS A 56 8.02 -8.20 -6.26
N LYS A 57 7.19 -8.06 -5.23
CA LYS A 57 7.44 -8.66 -3.91
C LYS A 57 7.07 -10.15 -3.92
N ASP A 58 7.80 -10.94 -3.13
CA ASP A 58 7.55 -12.37 -2.99
C ASP A 58 6.23 -12.62 -2.22
N LYS A 59 5.30 -13.32 -2.88
CA LYS A 59 3.96 -13.60 -2.36
C LYS A 59 3.97 -14.39 -1.05
N ASN A 60 4.88 -15.35 -0.90
CA ASN A 60 4.94 -16.21 0.29
C ASN A 60 5.49 -15.44 1.49
N LEU A 61 6.51 -14.60 1.28
CA LEU A 61 7.06 -13.75 2.33
C LEU A 61 6.04 -12.70 2.78
N LEU A 62 5.30 -12.11 1.84
CA LEU A 62 4.19 -11.21 2.18
C LEU A 62 3.13 -11.92 3.01
N GLN A 63 2.69 -13.11 2.60
CA GLN A 63 1.70 -13.90 3.33
C GLN A 63 2.17 -14.24 4.75
N LEU A 64 3.44 -14.60 4.92
CA LEU A 64 4.03 -14.96 6.21
C LEU A 64 4.11 -13.76 7.16
N ASN A 65 4.35 -12.56 6.63
CA ASN A 65 4.59 -11.34 7.43
C ASN A 65 3.44 -10.32 7.39
N LYS A 66 2.31 -10.67 6.76
CA LYS A 66 1.19 -9.75 6.49
C LYS A 66 0.71 -8.99 7.73
N ASP A 67 0.64 -9.64 8.89
CA ASP A 67 0.09 -9.04 10.10
C ASP A 67 1.03 -7.95 10.66
N LYS A 68 2.35 -8.16 10.56
CA LYS A 68 3.35 -7.15 10.96
C LYS A 68 3.34 -5.96 10.00
N ILE A 69 3.32 -6.23 8.70
CA ILE A 69 3.23 -5.19 7.66
C ILE A 69 1.95 -4.36 7.85
N LEU A 70 0.82 -5.02 8.06
CA LEU A 70 -0.48 -4.37 8.25
C LEU A 70 -0.51 -3.52 9.53
N LYS A 71 0.10 -4.00 10.62
CA LYS A 71 0.23 -3.23 11.85
C LYS A 71 1.08 -1.97 11.60
N ASP A 72 2.31 -2.12 11.12
CA ASP A 72 3.22 -0.99 10.87
C ASP A 72 2.60 0.02 9.88
N PHE A 73 1.83 -0.44 8.89
CA PHE A 73 1.10 0.45 7.97
C PHE A 73 -0.02 1.23 8.67
N LYS A 74 -0.77 0.60 9.59
CA LYS A 74 -1.81 1.30 10.36
C LYS A 74 -1.22 2.32 11.31
N ASP A 75 -0.06 2.04 11.88
CA ASP A 75 0.65 2.94 12.80
C ASP A 75 1.00 4.28 12.10
N LEU A 76 1.23 4.29 10.77
CA LEU A 76 1.43 5.54 10.01
C LEU A 76 0.26 6.54 10.15
N PHE A 77 -0.98 6.05 10.32
CA PHE A 77 -2.15 6.91 10.44
C PHE A 77 -2.33 7.50 11.85
N GLU A 78 -1.50 7.08 12.81
CA GLU A 78 -1.47 7.58 14.18
C GLU A 78 -0.20 8.39 14.45
N GLU A 79 0.94 7.95 13.92
CA GLU A 79 2.26 8.44 14.28
C GLU A 79 2.88 9.40 13.25
N ASP A 80 2.53 9.27 11.97
CA ASP A 80 3.20 10.00 10.87
C ASP A 80 2.27 11.07 10.26
N ARG A 81 2.35 12.29 10.80
CA ARG A 81 1.55 13.43 10.29
C ARG A 81 1.84 13.76 8.84
N GLU A 82 3.09 13.61 8.39
CA GLU A 82 3.46 13.91 7.00
C GLU A 82 2.88 12.86 6.05
N PHE A 83 2.82 11.59 6.47
CA PHE A 83 2.10 10.56 5.74
C PHE A 83 0.61 10.90 5.63
N ILE A 84 -0.05 11.26 6.73
CA ILE A 84 -1.46 11.66 6.74
C ILE A 84 -1.70 12.87 5.82
N ASP A 85 -0.87 13.89 5.92
CA ASP A 85 -0.97 15.06 5.06
C ASP A 85 -0.70 14.70 3.60
N SER A 86 0.19 13.74 3.32
CA SER A 86 0.49 13.35 1.95
C SER A 86 -0.71 12.66 1.28
N ILE A 87 -1.54 11.89 2.00
CA ILE A 87 -2.67 11.14 1.42
C ILE A 87 -3.92 11.99 1.16
N GLU A 88 -3.99 13.22 1.69
CA GLU A 88 -5.09 14.16 1.44
C GLU A 88 -4.95 14.94 0.12
N PHE A 89 -3.80 14.85 -0.55
CA PHE A 89 -3.47 15.65 -1.74
C PHE A 89 -3.49 14.80 -3.01
N SER A 90 -3.55 15.46 -4.17
CA SER A 90 -3.58 14.79 -5.46
C SER A 90 -2.30 13.98 -5.75
N THR A 91 -2.43 13.01 -6.64
CA THR A 91 -1.33 12.14 -7.10
C THR A 91 -0.34 12.85 -8.03
N ALA A 92 -0.65 14.08 -8.47
CA ALA A 92 0.19 14.87 -9.36
C ALA A 92 1.43 15.48 -8.67
N ASN A 93 1.49 15.49 -7.34
CA ASN A 93 2.65 15.95 -6.60
C ASN A 93 3.66 14.81 -6.41
N SER A 94 4.79 14.88 -7.13
CA SER A 94 5.81 13.84 -7.15
C SER A 94 6.49 13.61 -5.80
N SER A 95 6.79 14.66 -5.02
CA SER A 95 7.46 14.48 -3.72
C SER A 95 6.56 13.74 -2.73
N ARG A 96 5.26 14.05 -2.71
CA ARG A 96 4.29 13.36 -1.85
C ARG A 96 4.02 11.93 -2.32
N LEU A 97 3.98 11.69 -3.63
CA LEU A 97 3.86 10.34 -4.18
C LEU A 97 5.04 9.46 -3.76
N LEU A 98 6.26 9.96 -3.95
CA LEU A 98 7.47 9.27 -3.54
C LEU A 98 7.49 9.04 -2.02
N TYR A 99 7.07 10.03 -1.22
CA TYR A 99 7.02 9.88 0.24
C TYR A 99 6.17 8.67 0.67
N ARG A 100 4.93 8.59 0.18
CA ARG A 100 4.01 7.48 0.52
C ARG A 100 4.55 6.13 0.08
N ALA A 101 5.05 6.05 -1.15
CA ALA A 101 5.59 4.82 -1.72
C ALA A 101 6.85 4.36 -0.97
N ASN A 102 7.72 5.30 -0.59
CA ASN A 102 8.94 5.01 0.18
C ASN A 102 8.60 4.51 1.58
N LYS A 103 7.72 5.20 2.31
CA LYS A 103 7.28 4.77 3.64
C LYS A 103 6.70 3.35 3.64
N LEU A 104 5.81 3.06 2.70
CA LEU A 104 5.25 1.71 2.61
C LEU A 104 6.27 0.68 2.15
N ASN A 105 7.18 1.03 1.24
CA ASN A 105 8.25 0.13 0.82
C ASN A 105 9.26 -0.15 1.95
N GLU A 106 9.54 0.83 2.81
CA GLU A 106 10.35 0.67 4.03
C GLU A 106 9.69 -0.30 5.00
N ILE A 107 8.39 -0.13 5.27
CA ILE A 107 7.62 -1.04 6.12
C ILE A 107 7.66 -2.46 5.57
N ILE A 108 7.38 -2.64 4.27
CA ILE A 108 7.41 -3.97 3.65
C ILE A 108 8.82 -4.54 3.75
N SER A 109 9.85 -3.81 3.33
CA SER A 109 11.23 -4.33 3.31
C SER A 109 11.82 -4.62 4.69
N LYS A 110 11.38 -3.90 5.73
CA LYS A 110 11.73 -4.18 7.13
C LYS A 110 11.14 -5.50 7.65
N ASN A 111 9.99 -5.90 7.11
CA ASN A 111 9.20 -7.03 7.60
C ASN A 111 9.31 -8.28 6.71
N LEU A 112 9.96 -8.21 5.54
CA LEU A 112 10.29 -9.36 4.69
C LEU A 112 11.66 -9.91 5.04
#